data_AF-A0A269PHY9-F1
#
_entry.id   AF-A0A269PHY9-F1
#
_cell.length_a   1.000
_cell.length_b   1.000
_cell.length_c   1.000
_cell.angle_alpha   90.00
_cell.angle_beta   90.00
_cell.angle_gamma   90.00
#
_symmetry.space_group_name_H-M   'P 1'
#
loop_
_entity.id
_entity.type
_entity.pdbx_description
1 polymer ?
#
loop_
_entity_poly.entity_id
_entity_poly.type
_entity_poly.pdbx_seq_one_letter_code
_entity_poly.pdbx_strand_id
1 'polypeptide(L)'
;QSDKQFTAFVKGANQDGNTLLIDGLPINQTLMLAGERFQLGDGNTAELKVLTQDLVSNSLGQANIVFESPIRVIPADNTPLYFNQPKGVFRLADNKQGIASAQYKNGIVTSWRIKGREAF
;
A
#
# COMPACT_ATOMS: atom_id res chain seq x y z
N GLN A 1 2.77 -0.01 12.48
CA GLN A 1 3.28 0.70 11.28
C GLN A 1 3.00 2.22 11.31
N SER A 2 2.80 2.87 12.47
CA SER A 2 2.52 4.31 12.55
C SER A 2 3.76 5.22 12.46
N ASP A 3 4.95 4.65 12.63
CA ASP A 3 6.17 5.45 12.90
C ASP A 3 7.13 5.49 11.71
N LYS A 4 6.73 4.97 10.55
CA LYS A 4 7.56 4.86 9.35
C LYS A 4 7.48 6.11 8.49
N GLN A 5 8.03 7.20 9.00
CA GLN A 5 8.07 8.48 8.32
C GLN A 5 9.40 8.66 7.57
N PHE A 6 9.41 8.19 6.33
CA PHE A 6 10.43 8.51 5.35
C PHE A 6 9.78 8.57 3.97
N THR A 7 10.43 9.29 3.06
CA THR A 7 10.01 9.37 1.67
C THR A 7 10.57 8.21 0.87
N ALA A 8 9.84 7.73 -0.13
CA ALA A 8 10.45 6.93 -1.17
C ALA A 8 9.74 7.12 -2.50
N PHE A 9 10.48 6.93 -3.58
CA PHE A 9 10.00 7.11 -4.93
C PHE A 9 10.49 5.98 -5.83
N VAL A 10 9.71 5.64 -6.85
CA VAL A 10 10.15 4.76 -7.93
C VAL A 10 11.32 5.42 -8.66
N LYS A 11 12.45 4.73 -8.77
CA LYS A 11 13.68 5.23 -9.40
C LYS A 11 13.81 4.71 -10.84
N GLY A 12 13.38 5.53 -11.79
CA GLY A 12 13.38 5.23 -13.22
C GLY A 12 12.03 4.69 -13.71
N ALA A 13 11.76 4.89 -15.00
CA ALA A 13 10.52 4.46 -15.66
C ALA A 13 10.57 2.99 -16.13
N ASN A 14 9.42 2.48 -16.58
CA ASN A 14 9.26 1.16 -17.24
C ASN A 14 9.62 -0.05 -16.36
N GLN A 15 9.46 0.09 -15.04
CA GLN A 15 9.61 -1.03 -14.12
C GLN A 15 8.30 -1.81 -14.02
N ASP A 16 8.37 -3.14 -14.07
CA ASP A 16 7.22 -4.04 -14.06
C ASP A 16 7.42 -5.25 -13.14
N GLY A 17 6.34 -5.95 -12.83
CA GLY A 17 6.31 -7.17 -12.03
C GLY A 17 6.24 -6.89 -10.53
N ASN A 18 7.05 -7.64 -9.77
CA ASN A 18 6.99 -7.74 -8.31
C ASN A 18 8.19 -7.11 -7.61
N THR A 19 9.03 -6.40 -8.36
CA THR A 19 10.24 -5.77 -7.84
C THR A 19 10.40 -4.40 -8.47
N LEU A 20 10.57 -3.38 -7.63
CA LEU A 20 10.86 -2.03 -8.08
C LEU A 20 12.17 -1.56 -7.44
N LEU A 21 13.01 -0.89 -8.23
CA LEU A 21 14.08 -0.05 -7.73
C LEU A 21 13.47 1.26 -7.23
N ILE A 22 13.75 1.59 -5.98
CA ILE A 22 13.27 2.81 -5.32
C ILE A 22 14.43 3.59 -4.71
N ASP A 23 14.21 4.87 -4.47
CA ASP A 23 15.16 5.78 -3.82
C ASP A 23 14.47 6.75 -2.84
N GLY A 24 15.25 7.68 -2.28
CA GLY A 24 14.79 8.62 -1.24
C GLY A 24 14.80 8.02 0.16
N LEU A 25 15.30 6.80 0.32
CA LEU A 25 15.32 6.06 1.58
C LEU A 25 16.45 6.55 2.49
N PRO A 26 16.27 6.51 3.83
CA PRO A 26 17.39 6.60 4.77
C PRO A 26 18.45 5.55 4.46
N ILE A 27 19.74 5.89 4.54
CA ILE A 27 20.85 5.05 4.05
C ILE A 27 21.21 3.91 5.01
N ASN A 28 21.72 2.79 4.47
CA ASN A 28 22.34 1.68 5.21
C ASN A 28 21.50 1.11 6.37
N GLN A 29 20.20 0.99 6.19
CA GLN A 29 19.31 0.51 7.26
C GLN A 29 18.20 -0.40 6.74
N THR A 30 17.76 -1.33 7.60
CA THR A 30 16.53 -2.07 7.41
C THR A 30 15.36 -1.18 7.80
N LEU A 31 14.51 -0.85 6.83
CA LEU A 31 13.38 0.07 6.98
C LEU A 31 12.09 -0.67 7.26
N MET A 32 11.94 -1.86 6.67
CA MET A 32 10.76 -2.70 6.77
C MET A 32 11.11 -4.16 6.71
N LEU A 33 10.25 -4.96 7.32
CA LEU A 33 10.36 -6.41 7.32
C LEU A 33 9.34 -7.02 6.36
N ALA A 34 9.62 -8.25 5.91
CA ALA A 34 8.65 -9.03 5.15
C ALA A 34 7.28 -9.13 5.88
N GLY A 35 6.19 -9.11 5.11
CA GLY A 35 4.81 -9.13 5.59
C GLY A 35 4.22 -7.75 5.92
N GLU A 36 5.04 -6.70 5.95
CA GLU A 36 4.56 -5.34 6.12
C GLU A 36 3.99 -4.75 4.84
N ARG A 37 3.05 -3.80 4.98
CA ARG A 37 2.35 -3.17 3.86
C ARG A 37 2.94 -1.83 3.47
N PHE A 38 2.85 -1.52 2.18
CA PHE A 38 3.12 -0.19 1.63
C PHE A 38 2.08 0.15 0.56
N GLN A 39 1.96 1.44 0.29
CA GLN A 39 1.14 1.96 -0.79
C GLN A 39 2.04 2.42 -1.93
N LEU A 40 1.74 1.99 -3.15
CA LEU A 40 2.33 2.49 -4.38
C LEU A 40 1.38 3.50 -5.04
N GLY A 41 1.88 4.70 -5.35
CA GLY A 41 1.10 5.77 -5.95
C GLY A 41 0.08 6.37 -4.98
N ASP A 42 -0.80 7.20 -5.50
CA ASP A 42 -1.85 7.89 -4.74
C ASP A 42 -3.19 7.94 -5.49
N GLY A 43 -4.18 8.57 -4.86
CA GLY A 43 -5.50 8.79 -5.44
C GLY A 43 -6.21 7.50 -5.85
N ASN A 44 -6.83 7.52 -7.03
CA ASN A 44 -7.61 6.41 -7.57
C ASN A 44 -6.75 5.27 -8.16
N THR A 45 -5.44 5.48 -8.28
CA THR A 45 -4.47 4.49 -8.77
C THR A 45 -3.63 3.88 -7.65
N ALA A 46 -3.92 4.21 -6.39
CA ALA A 46 -3.17 3.70 -5.24
C ALA A 46 -3.32 2.19 -5.09
N GLU A 47 -2.20 1.48 -5.11
CA GLU A 47 -2.14 0.03 -4.89
C GLU A 47 -1.60 -0.28 -3.50
N LEU A 48 -2.31 -1.12 -2.73
CA LEU A 48 -1.83 -1.62 -1.44
C LEU A 48 -1.07 -2.93 -1.68
N LYS A 49 0.22 -2.94 -1.32
CA LYS A 49 1.12 -4.08 -1.53
C LYS A 49 1.64 -4.62 -0.20
N VAL A 50 2.09 -5.87 -0.20
CA VAL A 50 2.71 -6.53 0.95
C VAL A 50 4.13 -6.96 0.57
N LEU A 51 5.10 -6.61 1.40
CA LEU A 51 6.49 -7.01 1.22
C LEU A 51 6.66 -8.52 1.36
N THR A 52 7.48 -9.11 0.49
CA THR A 52 7.89 -10.52 0.60
C THR A 52 9.33 -10.66 1.09
N GLN A 53 10.08 -9.56 1.13
CA GLN A 53 11.44 -9.49 1.66
C GLN A 53 11.63 -8.20 2.46
N ASP A 54 12.66 -8.19 3.32
CA ASP A 54 13.03 -7.01 4.08
C ASP A 54 13.49 -5.88 3.15
N LEU A 55 13.04 -4.66 3.44
CA LEU A 55 13.48 -3.46 2.72
C LEU A 55 14.76 -2.93 3.36
N VAL A 56 15.88 -3.19 2.70
CA VAL A 56 17.22 -2.75 3.15
C VAL A 56 17.79 -1.76 2.14
N SER A 57 18.11 -0.55 2.61
CA SER A 57 18.72 0.49 1.78
C SER A 57 20.23 0.39 1.72
N ASN A 58 20.80 0.77 0.58
CA ASN A 58 22.25 0.89 0.40
C ASN A 58 22.77 2.29 0.82
N SER A 59 24.06 2.54 0.56
CA SER A 59 24.73 3.81 0.90
C SER A 59 24.24 5.02 0.10
N LEU A 60 23.46 4.81 -0.97
CA LEU A 60 22.85 5.84 -1.79
C LEU A 60 21.36 6.06 -1.46
N GLY A 61 20.82 5.39 -0.43
CA GLY A 61 19.40 5.50 -0.08
C GLY A 61 18.50 4.80 -1.10
N GLN A 62 19.00 3.74 -1.73
CA GLN A 62 18.29 2.99 -2.76
C GLN A 62 18.09 1.54 -2.32
N ALA A 63 17.01 0.93 -2.79
CA ALA A 63 16.72 -0.48 -2.52
C ALA A 63 15.87 -1.08 -3.65
N ASN A 64 15.94 -2.41 -3.77
CA ASN A 64 14.92 -3.16 -4.49
C ASN A 64 13.82 -3.54 -3.50
N ILE A 65 12.62 -3.01 -3.70
CA ILE A 65 11.43 -3.40 -2.93
C ILE A 65 10.79 -4.60 -3.61
N VAL A 66 10.64 -5.71 -2.88
CA VAL A 66 10.07 -6.97 -3.39
C VAL A 66 8.76 -7.27 -2.68
N PHE A 67 7.71 -7.54 -3.44
CA PHE A 67 6.35 -7.62 -2.91
C PHE A 67 5.47 -8.62 -3.65
N GLU A 68 4.36 -9.01 -3.01
CA GLU A 68 3.36 -9.88 -3.62
C GLU A 68 2.29 -9.09 -4.39
N SER A 69 1.69 -9.79 -5.36
CA SER A 69 0.86 -9.26 -6.44
C SER A 69 1.62 -8.27 -7.33
N PRO A 70 1.91 -8.63 -8.60
CA PRO A 70 2.60 -7.72 -9.52
C PRO A 70 1.88 -6.38 -9.62
N ILE A 71 2.61 -5.33 -9.99
CA ILE A 71 2.03 -4.03 -10.28
C ILE A 71 1.00 -4.17 -11.41
N ARG A 72 -0.09 -3.39 -11.33
CA ARG A 72 -1.17 -3.46 -12.34
C ARG A 72 -0.97 -2.40 -13.43
N VAL A 73 -0.37 -1.28 -13.06
CA VAL A 73 0.00 -0.19 -13.96
C VAL A 73 1.47 0.13 -13.74
N ILE A 74 2.22 0.24 -14.84
CA ILE A 74 3.63 0.63 -14.81
C ILE A 74 3.72 2.05 -14.22
N PRO A 75 4.37 2.24 -13.05
CA PRO A 75 4.51 3.55 -12.45
C PRO A 75 5.46 4.42 -13.28
N ALA A 76 5.17 5.72 -13.30
CA ALA A 76 6.11 6.70 -13.82
C ALA A 76 7.33 6.82 -12.88
N ASP A 77 8.44 7.31 -13.41
CA ASP A 77 9.56 7.75 -12.58
C ASP A 77 9.07 8.77 -11.53
N ASN A 78 9.63 8.71 -10.33
CA ASN A 78 9.23 9.49 -9.16
C ASN A 78 7.80 9.22 -8.63
N THR A 79 7.15 8.12 -9.01
CA THR A 79 5.88 7.72 -8.37
C THR A 79 6.12 7.53 -6.86
N PRO A 80 5.31 8.14 -5.97
CA PRO A 80 5.54 8.07 -4.54
C PRO A 80 5.16 6.71 -3.95
N LEU A 81 5.90 6.30 -2.91
CA LEU A 81 5.54 5.18 -2.06
C LEU A 81 5.30 5.68 -0.63
N TYR A 82 4.26 5.15 0.01
CA TYR A 82 3.91 5.49 1.39
C TYR A 82 3.98 4.26 2.30
N PHE A 83 4.72 4.39 3.40
CA PHE A 83 4.92 3.32 4.38
C PHE A 83 4.23 3.60 5.71
N ASN A 84 3.92 4.86 5.99
CA ASN A 84 3.09 5.24 7.12
C ASN A 84 1.61 5.20 6.70
N GLN A 85 0.79 4.47 7.44
CA GLN A 85 -0.65 4.33 7.20
C GLN A 85 -1.00 4.09 5.71
N PRO A 86 -0.42 3.04 5.08
CA PRO A 86 -0.63 2.78 3.66
C PRO A 86 -2.11 2.52 3.36
N LYS A 87 -2.58 3.08 2.26
CA LYS A 87 -3.98 2.98 1.82
C LYS A 87 -4.04 2.27 0.46
N GLY A 88 -5.21 1.71 0.17
CA GLY A 88 -5.54 1.20 -1.16
C GLY A 88 -6.94 1.66 -1.54
N VAL A 89 -7.26 1.57 -2.83
CA VAL A 89 -8.62 1.86 -3.31
C VAL A 89 -9.46 0.60 -3.17
N PHE A 90 -10.63 0.74 -2.52
CA PHE A 90 -11.57 -0.37 -2.34
C PHE A 90 -12.96 0.05 -2.80
N ARG A 91 -13.66 -0.89 -3.43
CA ARG A 91 -15.07 -0.76 -3.78
C ARG A 91 -15.91 -1.67 -2.90
N LEU A 92 -17.17 -1.29 -2.69
CA LEU A 92 -18.12 -2.17 -2.02
C LEU A 92 -18.27 -3.47 -2.83
N ALA A 93 -18.32 -4.60 -2.12
CA ALA A 93 -18.56 -5.88 -2.77
C ALA A 93 -19.97 -5.96 -3.37
N ASP A 94 -20.93 -5.25 -2.78
CA ASP A 94 -22.30 -5.05 -3.22
C ASP A 94 -22.89 -3.77 -2.61
N ASN A 95 -23.99 -3.25 -3.19
CA ASN A 95 -24.62 -2.01 -2.74
C ASN A 95 -25.52 -2.18 -1.49
N LYS A 96 -25.84 -3.41 -1.07
CA LYS A 96 -26.71 -3.71 0.08
C LYS A 96 -25.87 -4.01 1.33
N GLN A 97 -25.13 -3.00 1.77
CA GLN A 97 -24.29 -3.07 2.98
C GLN A 97 -24.53 -1.86 3.89
N GLY A 98 -23.85 -1.80 5.02
CA GLY A 98 -23.99 -0.68 5.95
C GLY A 98 -25.30 -0.74 6.73
N ILE A 99 -26.12 0.30 6.58
CA ILE A 99 -27.39 0.42 7.31
C ILE A 99 -28.37 -0.70 6.96
N ALA A 100 -28.32 -1.19 5.71
CA ALA A 100 -29.15 -2.29 5.24
C ALA A 100 -28.85 -3.63 5.93
N SER A 101 -27.65 -3.79 6.50
CA SER A 101 -27.24 -4.97 7.27
C SER A 101 -27.01 -4.66 8.76
N ALA A 102 -27.34 -3.45 9.20
CA ALA A 102 -27.12 -3.01 10.57
C ALA A 102 -28.08 -3.72 11.55
N GLN A 103 -27.55 -4.04 12.73
CA GLN A 103 -28.32 -4.54 13.86
C GLN A 103 -28.58 -3.38 14.82
N TYR A 104 -29.77 -3.34 15.41
CA TYR A 104 -30.19 -2.26 16.30
C TYR A 104 -30.62 -2.80 17.66
N LYS A 105 -30.30 -2.04 18.72
CA LYS A 105 -30.84 -2.26 20.06
C LYS A 105 -31.20 -0.89 20.64
N ASN A 106 -32.44 -0.73 21.08
CA ASN A 106 -32.95 0.53 21.65
C ASN A 106 -32.68 1.76 20.75
N GLY A 107 -32.82 1.61 19.43
CA GLY A 107 -32.60 2.69 18.46
C GLY A 107 -31.13 2.98 18.13
N ILE A 108 -30.17 2.25 18.71
CA ILE A 108 -28.74 2.42 18.45
C ILE A 108 -28.25 1.30 17.53
N VAL A 109 -27.46 1.65 16.51
CA VAL A 109 -26.73 0.67 15.70
C VAL A 109 -25.67 0.00 16.57
N THR A 110 -25.82 -1.29 16.82
CA THR A 110 -24.89 -2.06 17.65
C THR A 110 -23.84 -2.80 16.83
N SER A 111 -24.13 -3.07 15.56
CA SER A 111 -23.20 -3.73 14.65
C SER A 111 -23.60 -3.42 13.22
N TRP A 112 -22.60 -3.22 12.38
CA TRP A 112 -22.75 -3.14 10.94
C TRP A 112 -21.45 -3.60 10.29
N ARG A 113 -21.52 -4.07 9.05
CA ARG A 113 -20.36 -4.62 8.33
C ARG A 113 -20.26 -4.01 6.94
N ILE A 114 -19.03 -3.61 6.58
CA ILE A 114 -18.63 -3.37 5.20
C ILE A 114 -17.81 -4.57 4.73
N LYS A 115 -18.11 -5.05 3.53
CA LYS A 115 -17.27 -5.95 2.75
C LYS A 115 -16.78 -5.16 1.54
N GLY A 116 -15.51 -4.78 1.59
CA GLY A 116 -14.81 -4.21 0.45
C GLY A 116 -14.15 -5.30 -0.39
N ARG A 117 -13.93 -5.00 -1.67
CA ARG A 117 -12.91 -5.64 -2.50
C ARG A 117 -11.99 -4.55 -3.01
N GLU A 118 -10.72 -4.86 -3.18
CA GLU A 118 -9.81 -3.90 -3.80
C GLU A 118 -10.37 -3.50 -5.17
N ALA A 119 -10.39 -2.20 -5.43
CA ALA A 119 -10.86 -1.64 -6.67
C ALA A 119 -9.68 -1.55 -7.64
N PHE A 120 -9.93 -1.98 -8.85
CA PHE A 120 -9.03 -1.98 -9.99
C PHE A 120 -9.84 -1.54 -11.19
#